data_AF-A0AAU3LDR3-F1
#
_entry.id   AF-A0AAU3LDR3-F1
#
_cell.length_a   1.000
_cell.length_b   1.000
_cell.length_c   1.000
_cell.angle_alpha   90.00
_cell.angle_beta   90.00
_cell.angle_gamma   90.00
#
_symmetry.space_group_name_H-M   'P 1'
#
loop_
_entity.id
_entity.type
_entity.pdbx_description
1 polymer ?
#
loop_
_entity_poly.entity_id
_entity_poly.type
_entity_poly.pdbx_seq_one_letter_code
_entity_poly.pdbx_strand_id
1 'polypeptide(L)'
;MGIPQEDRLDYICRQDMAAIERAVTDIRTAMKSVDSMLPKTWIGKKADNWRADHEGRMKRLKTLFNSFPAEENRLVEKAQQKQAQMDSKAHGAG
;
A
#
# COMPACT_ATOMS: atom_id res chain seq x y z
N MET A 1 -0.18 -31.40 -10.68
CA MET A 1 0.99 -30.70 -11.24
C MET A 1 1.10 -29.36 -10.53
N GLY A 2 2.24 -29.11 -9.85
CA GLY A 2 2.43 -27.92 -9.03
C GLY A 2 2.71 -26.69 -9.88
N ILE A 3 2.26 -25.54 -9.39
CA ILE A 3 2.52 -24.22 -9.98
C ILE A 3 4.06 -24.03 -10.04
N PRO A 4 4.64 -23.66 -11.20
CA PRO A 4 6.05 -23.29 -11.33
C PRO A 4 6.46 -22.30 -10.23
N GLN A 5 7.69 -22.39 -9.72
CA GLN A 5 8.13 -21.53 -8.59
C GLN A 5 8.04 -20.02 -8.91
N GLU A 6 8.16 -19.65 -10.18
CA GLU A 6 7.99 -18.28 -10.69
C GLU A 6 6.56 -17.76 -10.49
N ASP A 7 5.58 -18.53 -10.96
CA ASP A 7 4.16 -18.23 -10.80
C ASP A 7 3.75 -18.18 -9.31
N ARG A 8 4.44 -18.93 -8.46
CA ARG A 8 4.20 -18.93 -7.01
C ARG A 8 4.69 -17.64 -6.34
N LEU A 9 5.85 -17.12 -6.72
CA LEU A 9 6.37 -15.87 -6.18
C LEU A 9 5.53 -14.67 -6.65
N ASP A 10 5.18 -14.62 -7.94
CA ASP A 10 4.29 -13.59 -8.47
C ASP A 10 2.91 -13.63 -7.79
N TYR A 11 2.35 -14.82 -7.60
CA TYR A 11 1.08 -15.01 -6.88
C TYR A 11 1.13 -14.51 -5.44
N ILE A 12 2.18 -14.86 -4.67
CA ILE A 12 2.34 -14.42 -3.28
C ILE A 12 2.52 -12.90 -3.21
N CYS A 13 3.34 -12.31 -4.09
CA CYS A 13 3.51 -10.86 -4.16
C CYS A 13 2.16 -10.16 -4.42
N ARG A 14 1.38 -10.63 -5.40
CA ARG A 14 0.04 -10.06 -5.67
C ARG A 14 -0.92 -10.22 -4.49
N GLN A 15 -0.85 -11.34 -3.78
CA GLN A 15 -1.68 -11.58 -2.60
C GLN A 15 -1.34 -10.61 -1.46
N ASP A 16 -0.05 -10.41 -1.17
CA ASP A 16 0.40 -9.45 -0.16
C ASP A 16 0.00 -8.02 -0.54
N MET A 17 0.11 -7.67 -1.83
CA MET A 17 -0.32 -6.36 -2.32
C MET A 17 -1.83 -6.14 -2.16
N ALA A 18 -2.64 -7.14 -2.52
CA ALA A 18 -4.08 -7.08 -2.30
C ALA A 18 -4.45 -6.94 -0.81
N ALA A 19 -3.67 -7.53 0.10
CA ALA A 19 -3.86 -7.37 1.55
C ALA A 19 -3.52 -5.94 2.01
N ILE A 20 -2.44 -5.35 1.48
CA ILE A 20 -2.06 -3.95 1.74
C ILE A 20 -3.16 -3.00 1.23
N GLU A 21 -3.66 -3.19 0.01
CA GLU A 21 -4.72 -2.35 -0.56
C GLU A 21 -6.02 -2.39 0.28
N ARG A 22 -6.38 -3.57 0.80
CA ARG A 22 -7.52 -3.72 1.72
C ARG A 22 -7.28 -2.96 3.01
N ALA A 23 -6.12 -3.13 3.64
CA ALA A 23 -5.79 -2.42 4.87
C ALA A 23 -5.83 -0.89 4.67
N VAL A 24 -5.30 -0.38 3.56
CA VAL A 24 -5.37 1.04 3.20
C VAL A 24 -6.82 1.51 3.04
N THR A 25 -7.66 0.70 2.41
CA THR A 25 -9.09 1.00 2.21
C THR A 25 -9.86 1.02 3.53
N ASP A 26 -9.59 0.07 4.42
CA ASP A 26 -10.21 0.00 5.74
C ASP A 26 -9.85 1.23 6.59
N ILE A 27 -8.58 1.64 6.58
CA ILE A 27 -8.14 2.83 7.30
C ILE A 27 -8.81 4.09 6.73
N ARG A 28 -8.88 4.24 5.39
CA ARG A 28 -9.59 5.37 4.75
C ARG A 28 -11.07 5.41 5.13
N THR A 29 -11.70 4.25 5.27
CA THR A 29 -13.11 4.14 5.67
C THR A 29 -13.30 4.54 7.13
N ALA A 30 -12.44 4.05 8.03
CA ALA A 30 -12.46 4.43 9.44
C ALA A 30 -12.28 5.95 9.63
N MET A 31 -11.38 6.57 8.86
CA MET A 31 -11.18 8.03 8.88
C MET A 31 -12.45 8.80 8.51
N LYS A 32 -13.12 8.41 7.42
CA LYS A 32 -14.39 9.05 7.01
C LYS A 32 -15.47 8.89 8.08
N SER A 33 -15.49 7.76 8.78
CA SER A 33 -16.41 7.52 9.89
C SER A 33 -16.17 8.51 11.03
N VAL A 34 -14.90 8.69 11.44
CA VAL A 34 -14.52 9.70 12.44
C VAL A 34 -14.95 11.09 12.03
N ASP A 35 -14.67 11.50 10.78
CA ASP A 35 -15.09 12.81 10.27
C ASP A 35 -16.61 13.01 10.32
N SER A 36 -17.38 11.96 10.02
CA SER A 36 -18.85 12.02 10.05
C SER A 36 -19.43 12.13 11.46
N MET A 37 -18.69 11.63 12.47
CA MET A 37 -19.10 11.68 13.87
C MET A 37 -18.78 13.01 14.53
N LEU A 38 -18.04 13.92 13.86
CA LEU A 38 -17.68 15.20 14.44
C LEU A 38 -18.91 16.10 14.58
N PRO A 39 -19.31 16.46 15.81
CA PRO A 39 -20.47 17.31 16.00
C PRO A 39 -20.18 18.71 15.45
N LYS A 40 -21.10 19.22 14.62
CA LYS A 40 -21.03 20.58 14.04
C LYS A 40 -20.99 21.69 15.09
N THR A 41 -21.36 21.38 16.33
CA THR A 41 -21.39 22.29 17.47
C THR A 41 -20.09 22.35 18.25
N TRP A 42 -19.08 21.52 17.92
CA TRP A 42 -17.78 21.60 18.56
C TRP A 42 -16.97 22.76 17.96
N ILE A 43 -16.93 23.86 18.71
CA ILE A 43 -16.35 25.14 18.28
C ILE A 43 -15.34 25.68 19.30
N GLY A 44 -14.43 26.52 18.84
CA GLY A 44 -13.41 27.20 19.63
C GLY A 44 -12.02 26.57 19.53
N LYS A 45 -11.03 27.23 20.12
CA LYS A 45 -9.60 26.96 19.91
C LYS A 45 -9.18 25.49 20.10
N LYS A 46 -9.81 24.76 21.02
CA LYS A 46 -9.54 23.33 21.23
C LYS A 46 -10.02 22.47 20.06
N ALA A 47 -11.19 22.77 19.51
CA ALA A 47 -11.74 22.10 18.33
C ALA A 47 -10.87 22.39 17.10
N ASP A 48 -10.45 23.64 16.92
CA ASP A 48 -9.59 24.05 15.80
C ASP A 48 -8.23 23.34 15.87
N ASN A 49 -7.60 23.30 17.06
CA ASN A 49 -6.33 22.60 17.26
C ASN A 49 -6.44 21.10 16.98
N TRP A 50 -7.53 20.46 17.43
CA TRP A 50 -7.75 19.05 17.15
C TRP A 50 -7.97 18.81 15.66
N ARG A 51 -8.76 19.65 14.98
CA ARG A 51 -9.01 19.52 13.54
C ARG A 51 -7.72 19.68 12.74
N ALA A 52 -6.88 20.66 13.09
CA ALA A 52 -5.59 20.85 12.46
C ALA A 52 -4.65 19.65 12.65
N ASP A 53 -4.59 19.08 13.87
CA ASP A 53 -3.80 17.86 14.13
C ASP A 53 -4.36 16.65 13.37
N HIS A 54 -5.67 16.47 13.36
CA HIS A 54 -6.34 15.42 12.59
C HIS A 54 -6.00 15.53 11.11
N GLU A 55 -6.24 16.68 10.47
CA GLU A 55 -5.90 16.92 9.07
C GLU A 55 -4.42 16.72 8.77
N GLY A 56 -3.53 17.15 9.68
CA GLY A 56 -2.09 16.93 9.58
C GLY A 56 -1.72 15.44 9.55
N ARG A 57 -2.30 14.65 10.46
CA ARG A 57 -2.11 13.19 10.49
C ARG A 57 -2.69 12.53 9.24
N MET A 58 -3.88 12.94 8.82
CA MET A 58 -4.53 12.41 7.61
C MET A 58 -3.72 12.70 6.35
N LYS A 59 -3.13 13.89 6.24
CA LYS A 59 -2.24 14.25 5.13
C LYS A 59 -0.99 13.36 5.10
N ARG A 60 -0.33 13.15 6.24
CA ARG A 60 0.85 12.25 6.35
C ARG A 60 0.50 10.82 5.93
N LEU A 61 -0.64 10.33 6.42
CA LEU A 61 -1.11 8.98 6.11
C LEU A 61 -1.43 8.83 4.62
N LYS A 62 -2.08 9.84 4.01
CA LYS A 62 -2.36 9.86 2.57
C LYS A 62 -1.06 9.87 1.74
N THR A 63 -0.05 10.64 2.16
CA THR A 63 1.27 10.62 1.52
C THR A 63 1.91 9.24 1.57
N LEU A 64 1.88 8.58 2.74
CA LEU A 64 2.39 7.23 2.90
C LEU A 64 1.66 6.26 1.96
N PHE A 65 0.33 6.30 1.94
CA PHE A 65 -0.48 5.46 1.05
C PHE A 65 -0.20 5.69 -0.43
N ASN A 66 0.12 6.92 -0.82
CA ASN A 66 0.46 7.25 -2.20
C ASN A 66 1.90 6.85 -2.58
N SER A 67 2.79 6.62 -1.61
CA SER A 67 4.16 6.15 -1.89
C SER A 67 4.24 4.65 -2.18
N PHE A 68 3.31 3.85 -1.67
CA PHE A 68 3.35 2.39 -1.84
C PHE A 68 3.22 1.92 -3.29
N PRO A 69 2.30 2.45 -4.13
CA PRO A 69 2.18 1.98 -5.51
C PRO A 69 3.46 2.18 -6.35
N ALA A 70 4.20 3.27 -6.10
CA ALA A 70 5.45 3.53 -6.82
C ALA A 70 6.56 2.56 -6.37
N GLU A 71 6.67 2.31 -5.06
CA GLU A 71 7.66 1.35 -4.55
C GLU A 71 7.28 -0.09 -4.90
N GLU A 72 5.98 -0.41 -4.95
CA GLU A 72 5.45 -1.69 -5.43
C GLU A 72 5.90 -1.97 -6.86
N ASN A 73 5.62 -1.05 -7.80
CA ASN A 73 6.03 -1.21 -9.20
C ASN A 73 7.55 -1.42 -9.31
N ARG A 74 8.33 -0.67 -8.52
CA ARG A 74 9.79 -0.81 -8.49
C ARG A 74 10.24 -2.19 -8.01
N LEU A 75 9.58 -2.75 -6.98
CA LEU A 75 9.91 -4.06 -6.43
C LEU A 75 9.49 -5.20 -7.37
N VAL A 76 8.33 -5.09 -8.01
CA VAL A 76 7.85 -6.03 -9.03
C VAL A 76 8.80 -6.06 -10.23
N GLU A 77 9.17 -4.90 -10.77
CA GLU A 77 10.13 -4.80 -11.88
C GLU A 77 11.49 -5.43 -11.50
N LYS A 78 11.98 -5.17 -10.29
CA LYS A 78 13.24 -5.75 -9.80
C LYS A 78 13.15 -7.27 -9.67
N ALA A 79 12.01 -7.80 -9.22
CA ALA A 79 11.79 -9.24 -9.12
C ALA A 79 11.79 -9.89 -10.52
N GLN A 80 11.09 -9.29 -11.48
CA GLN A 80 11.04 -9.75 -12.88
C GLN A 80 12.42 -9.74 -13.54
N GLN A 81 13.20 -8.67 -13.35
CA GLN A 81 14.58 -8.58 -13.87
C GLN A 81 15.49 -9.66 -13.27
N LYS A 82 15.38 -9.91 -11.95
CA LYS A 82 16.17 -10.95 -11.29
C LYS A 82 15.81 -12.33 -11.81
N GLN A 83 14.54 -12.59 -12.09
CA GLN A 83 14.08 -13.85 -12.68
C GLN A 83 14.68 -14.04 -14.08
N ALA A 84 14.54 -13.06 -14.97
CA ALA A 84 15.12 -13.12 -16.31
C ALA A 84 16.65 -13.34 -16.32
N GLN A 85 17.37 -12.79 -15.33
CA GLN A 85 18.80 -13.05 -15.14
C GLN A 85 19.11 -14.49 -14.68
N MET A 86 18.24 -15.11 -13.88
CA MET A 86 18.39 -16.52 -13.49
C MET A 86 18.08 -17.44 -14.67
N ASP A 87 17.02 -17.15 -15.43
CA ASP A 87 16.60 -17.97 -16.57
C ASP A 87 17.63 -17.94 -17.69
N SER A 88 18.17 -16.76 -18.01
CA SER A 88 19.27 -16.63 -18.97
C SER A 88 20.53 -17.39 -18.56
N LYS A 89 20.86 -17.47 -17.26
CA LYS A 89 21.97 -18.30 -16.75
C LYS A 89 21.65 -19.80 -16.83
N ALA A 90 20.41 -20.19 -16.59
CA ALA A 90 19.97 -21.58 -16.69
C ALA A 90 19.95 -22.10 -18.13
N HIS A 91 19.63 -21.23 -19.10
CA HIS A 91 19.54 -21.57 -20.53
C HIS A 91 20.83 -21.29 -21.34
N GLY A 92 21.83 -20.64 -20.74
CA GLY A 92 23.07 -20.21 -21.41
C GLY A 92 24.33 -21.06 -21.16
N ALA A 93 24.21 -22.21 -20.49
CA ALA A 93 25.31 -23.16 -20.32
C ALA A 93 25.07 -24.42 -21.18
N GLY A 94 25.29 -24.28 -22.48
CA GLY A 94 25.36 -25.36 -23.46
C GLY A 94 26.56 -25.16 -24.37
#